data_AF-A0A607E769-F1
#
_entry.id   AF-A0A607E769-F1
#
_cell.length_a   1.000
_cell.length_b   1.000
_cell.length_c   1.000
_cell.angle_alpha   90.00
_cell.angle_beta   90.00
_cell.angle_gamma   90.00
#
_symmetry.space_group_name_H-M   'P 1'
#
loop_
_entity.id
_entity.type
_entity.pdbx_description
1 polymer ?
#
loop_
_entity_poly.entity_id
_entity_poly.type
_entity_poly.pdbx_seq_one_letter_code
_entity_poly.pdbx_strand_id
1 'polypeptide(L)'
;QSAATNTGYRSAATNTGYQSAATNTGYQSAATNTGYRSAATNTGDRSAATNTGYQSAATNTGDWSAATNTGDRSAATNTGDRSAATNTGDRSAAEVSGSQSVAASLGIEGKARASEGGAIVLCYRDEDGELIHIRASKVGEDGIMPDIWYQLNEDGEFVECE
;
A
#
# COMPACT_ATOMS: atom_id res chain seq x y z
N GLN A 1 -22.81 -2.26 8.77
CA GLN A 1 -21.97 -1.49 7.82
C GLN A 1 -21.86 -0.08 8.36
N SER A 2 -20.67 0.52 8.29
CA SER A 2 -20.46 1.93 8.65
C SER A 2 -19.77 2.63 7.48
N ALA A 3 -20.14 3.87 7.15
CA ALA A 3 -19.49 4.63 6.09
C ALA A 3 -19.36 6.10 6.49
N ALA A 4 -18.21 6.71 6.24
CA ALA A 4 -17.95 8.12 6.44
C ALA A 4 -17.37 8.72 5.15
N THR A 5 -17.92 9.84 4.71
CA THR A 5 -17.45 10.57 3.53
C THR A 5 -17.32 12.05 3.87
N ASN A 6 -16.11 12.61 3.79
CA ASN A 6 -15.90 14.06 3.96
C ASN A 6 -15.25 14.69 2.73
N THR A 7 -15.72 15.90 2.39
CA THR A 7 -15.18 16.72 1.31
C THR A 7 -14.76 18.09 1.84
N GLY A 8 -13.69 18.67 1.29
CA GLY A 8 -13.23 20.01 1.66
C GLY A 8 -11.74 20.20 1.48
N TYR A 9 -11.24 21.41 1.68
CA TYR A 9 -9.80 21.71 1.55
C TYR A 9 -8.95 20.92 2.55
N ARG A 10 -9.47 20.77 3.78
CA ARG A 10 -8.94 19.89 4.82
C ARG A 10 -10.03 18.97 5.33
N SER A 11 -9.86 17.66 5.19
CA SER A 11 -10.86 16.67 5.60
C SER A 11 -10.22 15.47 6.28
N ALA A 12 -10.85 14.99 7.35
CA ALA A 12 -10.44 13.78 8.07
C ALA A 12 -11.67 12.89 8.27
N ALA A 13 -11.56 11.61 7.96
CA ALA A 13 -12.64 10.64 8.14
C ALA A 13 -12.05 9.43 8.86
N THR A 14 -12.71 9.03 9.94
CA THR A 14 -12.31 7.87 10.73
C THR A 14 -13.50 6.95 10.88
N ASN A 15 -13.30 5.67 10.60
CA ASN A 15 -14.36 4.68 10.72
C ASN A 15 -13.86 3.39 11.35
N THR A 16 -14.74 2.72 12.09
CA THR A 16 -14.46 1.44 12.75
C THR A 16 -15.65 0.51 12.58
N GLY A 17 -15.43 -0.74 12.19
CA GLY A 17 -16.49 -1.73 12.15
C GLY A 17 -16.14 -2.98 11.34
N TYR A 18 -16.99 -4.01 11.41
CA TYR A 18 -16.75 -5.27 10.69
C TYR A 18 -16.72 -5.09 9.17
N GLN A 19 -17.59 -4.22 8.66
CA GLN A 19 -17.62 -3.74 7.28
C GLN A 19 -17.72 -2.22 7.30
N SER A 20 -16.61 -1.55 6.98
CA SER A 20 -16.50 -0.10 7.10
C SER A 20 -15.83 0.52 5.88
N ALA A 21 -16.22 1.75 5.55
CA ALA A 21 -15.53 2.57 4.54
C ALA A 21 -15.28 3.98 5.07
N ALA A 22 -14.09 4.52 4.82
CA ALA A 22 -13.77 5.93 5.05
C ALA A 22 -13.27 6.51 3.74
N THR A 23 -13.99 7.50 3.21
CA THR A 23 -13.64 8.17 1.95
C THR A 23 -13.43 9.65 2.20
N ASN A 24 -12.29 10.18 1.77
CA ASN A 24 -12.05 11.62 1.78
C ASN A 24 -11.69 12.15 0.40
N THR A 25 -12.10 13.39 0.17
CA THR A 25 -11.71 14.17 -1.00
C THR A 25 -11.28 15.56 -0.54
N GLY A 26 -10.06 15.98 -0.87
CA GLY A 26 -9.51 17.27 -0.43
C GLY A 26 -8.01 17.43 -0.66
N TYR A 27 -7.54 18.68 -0.76
CA TYR A 27 -6.12 19.02 -0.99
C TYR A 27 -5.18 18.64 0.17
N GLN A 28 -5.71 18.44 1.36
CA GLN A 28 -4.98 17.92 2.52
C GLN A 28 -5.94 17.05 3.31
N SER A 29 -5.84 15.74 3.16
CA SER A 29 -6.87 14.88 3.75
C SER A 29 -6.32 13.58 4.33
N ALA A 30 -7.04 13.02 5.31
CA ALA A 30 -6.66 11.78 5.97
C ALA A 30 -7.88 10.86 6.13
N ALA A 31 -7.87 9.70 5.47
CA ALA A 31 -8.86 8.66 5.67
C ALA A 31 -8.25 7.54 6.51
N THR A 32 -8.86 7.22 7.65
CA THR A 32 -8.44 6.13 8.52
C THR A 32 -9.59 5.17 8.72
N ASN A 33 -9.33 3.88 8.52
CA ASN A 33 -10.35 2.86 8.72
C ASN A 33 -9.78 1.67 9.50
N THR A 34 -10.63 1.02 10.29
CA THR A 34 -10.26 -0.19 11.03
C THR A 34 -11.41 -1.19 10.97
N GLY A 35 -11.14 -2.41 10.50
CA GLY A 35 -12.20 -3.40 10.33
C GLY A 35 -11.79 -4.66 9.57
N TYR A 36 -12.55 -5.76 9.76
CA TYR A 36 -12.31 -7.08 9.14
C TYR A 36 -12.56 -7.13 7.62
N ARG A 37 -13.32 -6.17 7.07
CA ARG A 37 -13.45 -5.92 5.62
C ARG A 37 -13.65 -4.43 5.45
N SER A 38 -12.55 -3.72 5.32
CA SER A 38 -12.53 -2.26 5.41
C SER A 38 -11.83 -1.62 4.22
N ALA A 39 -12.26 -0.42 3.84
CA ALA A 39 -11.59 0.39 2.83
C ALA A 39 -11.33 1.81 3.33
N ALA A 40 -10.10 2.31 3.21
CA ALA A 40 -9.76 3.71 3.39
C ALA A 40 -9.35 4.27 2.02
N THR A 41 -10.15 5.18 1.49
CA THR A 41 -9.90 5.79 0.18
C THR A 41 -9.69 7.27 0.34
N ASN A 42 -8.63 7.80 -0.28
CA ASN A 42 -8.38 9.22 -0.27
C ASN A 42 -8.05 9.78 -1.65
N THR A 43 -8.57 10.98 -1.92
CA THR A 43 -8.48 11.65 -3.23
C THR A 43 -8.08 13.11 -3.04
N GLY A 44 -6.83 13.43 -3.37
CA GLY A 44 -6.30 14.79 -3.42
C GLY A 44 -4.84 14.85 -3.00
N ASP A 45 -4.17 15.95 -3.35
CA ASP A 45 -2.74 16.12 -3.10
C ASP A 45 -2.42 16.00 -1.59
N ARG A 46 -1.20 15.61 -1.23
CA ARG A 46 -0.73 15.55 0.18
C ARG A 46 -1.70 14.82 1.11
N SER A 47 -2.10 13.63 0.73
CA SER A 47 -3.12 12.86 1.45
C SER A 47 -2.58 11.60 2.09
N ALA A 48 -3.25 11.12 3.13
CA ALA A 48 -2.98 9.83 3.76
C ALA A 48 -4.23 8.95 3.72
N ALA A 49 -4.07 7.69 3.30
CA ALA A 49 -5.06 6.65 3.46
C ALA A 49 -4.45 5.55 4.33
N THR A 50 -5.01 5.32 5.51
CA THR A 50 -4.52 4.31 6.46
C THR A 50 -5.63 3.32 6.75
N ASN A 51 -5.33 2.02 6.60
CA ASN A 51 -6.28 0.98 6.93
C ASN A 51 -5.64 -0.13 7.75
N THR A 52 -6.41 -0.68 8.67
CA THR A 52 -6.00 -1.78 9.54
C THR A 52 -7.11 -2.82 9.61
N GLY A 53 -6.78 -4.06 9.29
CA GLY A 53 -7.64 -5.22 9.50
C GLY A 53 -7.58 -6.21 8.36
N TYR A 54 -8.04 -7.43 8.62
CA TYR A 54 -8.06 -8.51 7.65
C TYR A 54 -8.81 -8.08 6.36
N GLN A 55 -8.40 -8.57 5.18
CA GLN A 55 -9.08 -8.30 3.91
C GLN A 55 -9.43 -6.81 3.68
N SER A 56 -8.43 -5.94 3.82
CA SER A 56 -8.65 -4.49 3.76
C SER A 56 -7.90 -3.82 2.60
N ALA A 57 -8.31 -2.60 2.26
CA ALA A 57 -7.67 -1.81 1.21
C ALA A 57 -7.39 -0.38 1.70
N ALA A 58 -6.18 0.11 1.47
CA ALA A 58 -5.82 1.52 1.61
C ALA A 58 -5.48 2.06 0.21
N THR A 59 -6.24 3.03 -0.28
CA THR A 59 -6.08 3.56 -1.64
C THR A 59 -5.94 5.07 -1.60
N ASN A 60 -4.92 5.58 -2.29
CA ASN A 60 -4.71 7.01 -2.46
C ASN A 60 -4.40 7.35 -3.92
N THR A 61 -4.87 8.50 -4.41
CA THR A 61 -4.70 8.87 -5.81
C THR A 61 -4.04 10.22 -6.05
N GLY A 62 -3.76 11.01 -5.01
CA GLY A 62 -3.14 12.33 -5.16
C GLY A 62 -1.63 12.29 -5.04
N ASP A 63 -0.95 13.32 -5.56
CA ASP A 63 0.50 13.43 -5.48
C ASP A 63 0.98 13.69 -4.05
N TRP A 64 2.23 13.31 -3.74
CA TRP A 64 2.84 13.47 -2.41
C TRP A 64 2.05 12.78 -1.29
N SER A 65 1.54 11.59 -1.59
CA SER A 65 0.59 10.90 -0.73
C SER A 65 1.14 9.60 -0.17
N ALA A 66 0.49 9.11 0.88
CA ALA A 66 0.76 7.80 1.46
C ALA A 66 -0.52 6.93 1.46
N ALA A 67 -0.38 5.67 1.07
CA ALA A 67 -1.34 4.62 1.32
C ALA A 67 -0.68 3.57 2.22
N THR A 68 -1.23 3.33 3.40
CA THR A 68 -0.66 2.41 4.39
C THR A 68 -1.69 1.38 4.82
N ASN A 69 -1.32 0.10 4.73
CA ASN A 69 -2.13 -1.00 5.21
C ASN A 69 -1.33 -1.92 6.13
N THR A 70 -1.94 -2.34 7.24
CA THR A 70 -1.31 -3.22 8.24
C THR A 70 -2.08 -4.52 8.46
N GLY A 71 -3.06 -4.84 7.63
CA GLY A 71 -3.89 -6.04 7.81
C GLY A 71 -3.51 -7.19 6.90
N ASP A 72 -3.86 -8.42 7.28
CA ASP A 72 -3.59 -9.61 6.46
C ASP A 72 -4.49 -9.69 5.23
N ARG A 73 -3.95 -10.24 4.14
CA ARG A 73 -4.61 -10.37 2.83
C ARG A 73 -5.14 -9.03 2.33
N SER A 74 -4.32 -8.00 2.47
CA SER A 74 -4.73 -6.62 2.22
C SER A 74 -3.93 -5.96 1.10
N ALA A 75 -4.42 -4.82 0.63
CA ALA A 75 -3.77 -4.02 -0.41
C ALA A 75 -3.49 -2.59 0.08
N ALA A 76 -2.32 -2.06 -0.30
CA ALA A 76 -1.99 -0.65 -0.24
C ALA A 76 -1.70 -0.18 -1.67
N THR A 77 -2.44 0.80 -2.18
CA THR A 77 -2.32 1.27 -3.56
C THR A 77 -2.19 2.78 -3.58
N ASN A 78 -1.22 3.30 -4.31
CA ASN A 78 -1.06 4.72 -4.54
C ASN A 78 -0.83 5.06 -6.01
N THR A 79 -1.68 5.89 -6.60
CA THR A 79 -1.58 6.23 -8.03
C THR A 79 -0.95 7.60 -8.30
N GLY A 80 -0.64 8.39 -7.27
CA GLY A 80 -0.04 9.71 -7.41
C GLY A 80 1.48 9.68 -7.54
N ASP A 81 2.05 10.77 -8.04
CA ASP A 81 3.50 10.96 -8.14
C ASP A 81 4.13 11.23 -6.76
N ARG A 82 5.41 10.89 -6.60
CA ARG A 82 6.23 11.15 -5.40
C ARG A 82 5.55 10.64 -4.12
N SER A 83 5.01 9.45 -4.22
CA SER A 83 4.11 8.88 -3.24
C SER A 83 4.62 7.55 -2.71
N ALA A 84 3.98 7.04 -1.66
CA ALA A 84 4.29 5.74 -1.09
C ALA A 84 3.03 4.88 -0.96
N ALA A 85 3.18 3.58 -1.25
CA ALA A 85 2.27 2.54 -0.83
C ALA A 85 3.03 1.57 0.09
N THR A 86 2.52 1.33 1.29
CA THR A 86 3.18 0.48 2.28
C THR A 86 2.21 -0.54 2.81
N ASN A 87 2.60 -1.81 2.76
CA ASN A 87 1.89 -2.91 3.37
C ASN A 87 2.79 -3.65 4.37
N THR A 88 2.25 -4.03 5.51
CA THR A 88 2.97 -4.76 6.57
C THR A 88 2.26 -6.05 7.00
N GLY A 89 1.08 -6.36 6.46
CA GLY A 89 0.33 -7.56 6.82
C GLY A 89 0.70 -8.78 5.97
N ASP A 90 0.25 -9.95 6.40
CA ASP A 90 0.58 -11.21 5.73
C ASP A 90 -0.16 -11.38 4.42
N ARG A 91 0.45 -11.99 3.40
CA ARG A 91 -0.13 -12.22 2.06
C ARG A 91 -0.70 -10.96 1.43
N SER A 92 0.07 -9.88 1.52
CA SER A 92 -0.43 -8.55 1.21
C SER A 92 0.37 -7.86 0.10
N ALA A 93 -0.29 -6.91 -0.55
CA ALA A 93 0.21 -6.27 -1.75
C ALA A 93 0.43 -4.76 -1.53
N ALA A 94 1.50 -4.23 -2.10
CA ALA A 94 1.76 -2.79 -2.23
C ALA A 94 1.96 -2.41 -3.69
N GLU A 95 1.24 -1.40 -4.17
CA GLU A 95 1.31 -0.95 -5.57
C GLU A 95 1.47 0.57 -5.66
N VAL A 96 2.39 1.01 -6.51
CA VAL A 96 2.46 2.40 -6.94
C VAL A 96 2.45 2.52 -8.45
N SER A 97 1.65 3.44 -8.99
CA SER A 97 1.63 3.70 -10.44
C SER A 97 2.14 5.09 -10.83
N GLY A 98 2.35 5.98 -9.86
CA GLY A 98 2.94 7.29 -10.10
C GLY A 98 4.47 7.25 -10.18
N SER A 99 5.04 8.26 -10.83
CA SER A 99 6.48 8.44 -10.96
C SER A 99 7.13 8.85 -9.64
N GLN A 100 8.40 8.47 -9.45
CA GLN A 100 9.16 8.77 -8.22
C GLN A 100 8.50 8.23 -6.95
N SER A 101 7.64 7.21 -7.09
CA SER A 101 6.91 6.60 -5.99
C SER A 101 7.52 5.26 -5.57
N VAL A 102 7.22 4.82 -4.34
CA VAL A 102 7.77 3.57 -3.78
C VAL A 102 6.65 2.67 -3.27
N ALA A 103 6.62 1.42 -3.74
CA ALA A 103 5.80 0.36 -3.18
C ALA A 103 6.63 -0.50 -2.22
N ALA A 104 6.20 -0.62 -0.98
CA ALA A 104 6.89 -1.42 0.04
C ALA A 104 5.95 -2.47 0.63
N SER A 105 6.30 -3.76 0.52
CA SER A 105 5.59 -4.85 1.21
C SER A 105 6.55 -5.55 2.17
N LEU A 106 6.21 -5.50 3.46
CA LEU A 106 7.11 -5.86 4.57
C LEU A 106 6.59 -7.03 5.43
N GLY A 107 5.39 -7.54 5.11
CA GLY A 107 4.76 -8.69 5.76
C GLY A 107 5.18 -10.03 5.16
N ILE A 108 4.71 -11.14 5.74
CA ILE A 108 4.98 -12.49 5.25
C ILE A 108 4.29 -12.68 3.90
N GLU A 109 4.92 -13.35 2.93
CA GLU A 109 4.35 -13.56 1.57
C GLU A 109 3.86 -12.25 0.92
N GLY A 110 4.57 -11.15 1.19
CA GLY A 110 4.25 -9.83 0.68
C GLY A 110 4.74 -9.63 -0.76
N LYS A 111 3.92 -9.02 -1.61
CA LYS A 111 4.30 -8.64 -2.98
C LYS A 111 4.23 -7.15 -3.24
N ALA A 112 5.06 -6.66 -4.16
CA ALA A 112 5.13 -5.25 -4.53
C ALA A 112 5.22 -5.07 -6.05
N ARG A 113 4.60 -4.00 -6.54
CA ARG A 113 4.63 -3.60 -7.95
C ARG A 113 4.80 -2.09 -8.04
N ALA A 114 5.59 -1.64 -9.00
CA ALA A 114 5.72 -0.23 -9.34
C ALA A 114 5.73 -0.03 -10.86
N SER A 115 5.18 1.10 -11.32
CA SER A 115 5.33 1.54 -12.72
C SER A 115 6.72 2.17 -12.96
N GLU A 116 7.03 2.47 -14.23
CA GLU A 116 8.31 3.06 -14.63
C GLU A 116 8.63 4.36 -13.85
N GLY A 117 9.88 4.49 -13.42
CA GLY A 117 10.33 5.61 -12.59
C GLY A 117 9.94 5.49 -11.11
N GLY A 118 9.28 4.41 -10.71
CA GLY A 118 9.07 4.02 -9.32
C GLY A 118 10.15 3.07 -8.79
N ALA A 119 9.93 2.58 -7.57
CA ALA A 119 10.77 1.57 -6.93
C ALA A 119 9.93 0.61 -6.08
N ILE A 120 10.49 -0.56 -5.82
CA ILE A 120 9.91 -1.56 -4.91
C ILE A 120 10.85 -1.81 -3.73
N VAL A 121 10.26 -2.13 -2.57
CA VAL A 121 10.94 -2.66 -1.38
C VAL A 121 10.19 -3.89 -0.91
N LEU A 122 10.93 -4.98 -0.72
CA LEU A 122 10.35 -6.27 -0.32
C LEU A 122 11.14 -6.88 0.82
N CYS A 123 10.42 -7.58 1.71
CA CYS A 123 11.00 -8.43 2.73
C CYS A 123 10.65 -9.90 2.45
N TYR A 124 11.61 -10.79 2.72
CA TYR A 124 11.35 -12.21 2.88
C TYR A 124 11.43 -12.56 4.37
N ARG A 125 10.39 -13.26 4.84
CA ARG A 125 10.29 -13.77 6.21
C ARG A 125 10.06 -15.28 6.16
N ASP A 126 10.60 -16.01 7.12
CA ASP A 126 10.36 -17.44 7.25
C ASP A 126 8.99 -17.76 7.91
N GLU A 127 8.72 -19.04 8.15
CA GLU A 127 7.46 -19.51 8.74
C GLU A 127 7.23 -19.03 10.19
N ASP A 128 8.31 -18.69 10.92
CA ASP A 128 8.26 -18.15 12.27
C ASP A 128 8.09 -16.61 12.26
N GLY A 129 8.15 -15.99 11.07
CA GLY A 129 8.03 -14.55 10.87
C GLY A 129 9.35 -13.78 11.02
N GLU A 130 10.48 -14.48 11.16
CA GLU A 130 11.80 -13.87 11.28
C GLU A 130 12.19 -13.19 9.96
N LEU A 131 12.80 -12.01 10.05
CA LEU A 131 13.22 -11.26 8.87
C LEU A 131 14.53 -11.83 8.34
N ILE A 132 14.47 -12.48 7.17
CA ILE A 132 15.65 -13.11 6.55
C ILE A 132 16.28 -12.17 5.52
N HIS A 133 15.46 -11.57 4.64
CA HIS A 133 15.96 -10.65 3.61
C HIS A 133 15.13 -9.38 3.53
N ILE A 134 15.80 -8.29 3.17
CA ILE A 134 15.18 -7.07 2.67
C ILE A 134 15.95 -6.62 1.43
N ARG A 135 15.23 -6.22 0.37
CA ARG A 135 15.81 -5.67 -0.85
C ARG A 135 14.98 -4.50 -1.34
N ALA A 136 15.65 -3.58 -2.03
CA ALA A 136 15.04 -2.48 -2.72
C ALA A 136 15.65 -2.39 -4.12
N SER A 137 14.83 -2.08 -5.12
CA SER A 137 15.30 -1.82 -6.47
C SER A 137 14.38 -0.84 -7.18
N LYS A 138 14.98 -0.02 -8.05
CA LYS A 138 14.24 0.87 -8.94
C LYS A 138 13.73 0.08 -10.12
N VAL A 139 12.52 0.42 -10.57
CA VAL A 139 11.98 -0.15 -11.79
C VAL A 139 12.87 0.24 -12.98
N GLY A 140 13.24 -0.74 -13.79
CA GLY A 140 14.20 -0.62 -14.89
C GLY A 140 15.65 -0.92 -14.49
N GLU A 141 15.93 -1.18 -13.22
CA GLU A 141 17.24 -1.57 -12.70
C GLU A 141 17.17 -3.00 -12.11
N ASP A 142 18.32 -3.68 -12.02
CA ASP A 142 18.46 -5.02 -11.39
C ASP A 142 17.44 -6.09 -11.85
N GLY A 143 16.97 -6.00 -13.10
CA GLY A 143 16.00 -6.94 -13.68
C GLY A 143 14.54 -6.68 -13.30
N ILE A 144 14.23 -5.60 -12.57
CA ILE A 144 12.85 -5.25 -12.20
C ILE A 144 12.15 -4.56 -13.37
N MET A 145 11.15 -5.25 -13.93
CA MET A 145 10.33 -4.71 -15.01
C MET A 145 9.17 -3.88 -14.47
N PRO A 146 8.77 -2.82 -15.20
CA PRO A 146 7.61 -2.02 -14.82
C PRO A 146 6.36 -2.88 -14.84
N ASP A 147 5.46 -2.58 -13.92
CA ASP A 147 4.11 -3.15 -13.90
C ASP A 147 4.03 -4.66 -13.66
N ILE A 148 5.11 -5.26 -13.15
CA ILE A 148 5.17 -6.65 -12.73
C ILE A 148 5.16 -6.75 -11.20
N TRP A 149 4.46 -7.76 -10.68
CA TRP A 149 4.49 -8.10 -9.26
C TRP A 149 5.72 -8.92 -8.93
N TYR A 150 6.43 -8.51 -7.88
CA TYR A 150 7.59 -9.23 -7.36
C TYR A 150 7.39 -9.63 -5.91
N GLN A 151 8.02 -10.75 -5.55
CA GLN A 151 8.28 -11.19 -4.18
C GLN A 151 9.78 -11.43 -4.01
N LEU A 152 10.24 -11.59 -2.77
CA LEU A 152 11.56 -12.17 -2.50
C LEU A 152 11.43 -13.66 -2.26
N ASN A 153 12.34 -14.45 -2.80
CA ASN A 153 12.49 -15.86 -2.47
C ASN A 153 13.39 -16.06 -1.23
N GLU A 154 13.61 -17.32 -0.86
CA GLU A 154 14.44 -17.71 0.29
C GLU A 154 15.92 -17.28 0.19
N ASP A 155 16.42 -17.08 -1.03
CA ASP A 155 17.77 -16.58 -1.31
C ASP A 155 17.85 -15.03 -1.32
N GLY A 156 16.70 -14.36 -1.21
CA GLY A 156 16.61 -12.90 -1.24
C GLY A 156 16.72 -12.31 -2.64
N GLU A 157 16.38 -13.08 -3.67
CA GLU A 157 16.27 -12.66 -5.05
C GLU A 157 14.82 -12.24 -5.38
N PHE A 158 14.67 -11.25 -6.27
CA PHE A 158 13.37 -10.86 -6.77
C PHE A 158 12.83 -11.92 -7.73
N VAL A 159 11.62 -12.41 -7.48
CA VAL A 159 10.91 -13.38 -8.32
C VAL A 159 9.58 -12.81 -8.75
N GLU A 160 9.26 -12.95 -10.03
CA GLU A 160 7.96 -12.56 -10.58
C GLU A 160 6.84 -13.44 -10.00
N CYS A 161 5.69 -12.83 -9.73
CA CYS A 161 4.51 -13.54 -9.26
C CYS A 161 3.22 -12.96 -9.85
N GLU A 162 2.10 -13.67 -9.65
CA GLU A 162 0.75 -13.20 -9.98
C GLU A 162 0.13 -12.37 -8.84
#